data_AF-A0A3M6WPJ9-F1
#
_entry.id   AF-A0A3M6WPJ9-F1
#
_cell.length_a   1.000
_cell.length_b   1.000
_cell.length_c   1.000
_cell.angle_alpha   90.00
_cell.angle_beta   90.00
_cell.angle_gamma   90.00
#
_symmetry.space_group_name_H-M   'P 1'
#
loop_
_entity.id
_entity.type
_entity.pdbx_description
1 polymer ?
#
loop_
_entity_poly.entity_id
_entity_poly.type
_entity_poly.pdbx_seq_one_letter_code
_entity_poly.pdbx_strand_id
1 'polypeptide(L)'
;MHVITLANDNTWSSASDDPKSGVVEHVVEASTPSEKSRRSLVLGSVSPLGSELALHELSDAEALAQSISKQLLVKGCDGLVLRHNRGESTGRVSDLLRKLRQRLIPVILQADADCQIWDDLDFRLIDGVLLQNACVLPGGHRRDFFRASRVRTCAAQCKQEKLSRPGFFFGFLETWNARPSAAVIRRAYMLGDFFGAVVQVKPEQASDESEAVKETPISGFDWLKLSNIAWLQQAWSNHAEFGYAEEQGTTCFDLNLSSIAKAIPAASHLLSSHPVEPTSHFSTEEQPEIIPAPEYVVGAPKRHNIWDFASCGARLCSSGCFSLSEEITDEQHDQVVKIQRSLKENRLLQLYGD
;
A
#
# COMPACT_ATOMS: atom_id res chain seq x y z
N MET A 1 1.61 -14.19 -5.09
CA MET A 1 0.29 -13.57 -4.79
C MET A 1 -0.23 -14.25 -3.54
N HIS A 2 -0.13 -13.59 -2.38
CA HIS A 2 -0.59 -14.15 -1.12
C HIS A 2 -1.99 -13.60 -0.86
N VAL A 3 -2.97 -14.51 -0.86
CA VAL A 3 -4.36 -14.20 -0.58
C VAL A 3 -4.62 -14.56 0.87
N ILE A 4 -4.94 -13.56 1.67
CA ILE A 4 -5.68 -13.75 2.92
C ILE A 4 -7.15 -13.68 2.49
N THR A 5 -7.81 -14.83 2.37
CA THR A 5 -9.26 -14.92 2.20
C THR A 5 -9.87 -15.01 3.59
N LEU A 6 -10.68 -14.04 3.98
CA LEU A 6 -11.57 -14.21 5.13
C LEU A 6 -12.82 -14.91 4.59
N ALA A 7 -12.85 -16.24 4.63
CA ALA A 7 -14.00 -17.01 4.15
C ALA A 7 -14.88 -17.44 5.31
N ASN A 8 -16.20 -17.41 5.10
CA ASN A 8 -17.09 -18.34 5.77
C ASN A 8 -18.07 -18.94 4.77
N ASP A 9 -18.11 -20.27 4.76
CA ASP A 9 -19.06 -21.08 4.02
C ASP A 9 -20.46 -20.92 4.61
N ASN A 10 -21.47 -20.75 3.75
CA ASN A 10 -22.85 -21.04 4.08
C ASN A 10 -23.54 -21.67 2.87
N THR A 11 -23.63 -23.00 2.84
CA THR A 11 -24.65 -23.72 2.07
C THR A 11 -25.83 -24.04 2.99
N TRP A 12 -27.00 -23.51 2.59
CA TRP A 12 -28.43 -23.81 2.91
C TRP A 12 -28.77 -24.93 3.94
N SER A 13 -29.83 -24.87 4.76
CA SER A 13 -31.22 -24.49 4.45
C SER A 13 -32.09 -24.18 5.70
N SER A 14 -33.06 -23.27 5.48
CA SER A 14 -34.40 -23.07 6.09
C SER A 14 -34.81 -23.65 7.46
N ALA A 15 -35.15 -22.71 8.36
CA ALA A 15 -36.34 -22.61 9.22
C ALA A 15 -36.61 -23.66 10.32
N SER A 16 -36.44 -23.26 11.59
CA SER A 16 -37.52 -23.21 12.59
C SER A 16 -37.06 -22.46 13.85
N ASP A 17 -37.98 -21.73 14.48
CA ASP A 17 -37.82 -20.94 15.71
C ASP A 17 -37.18 -21.72 16.88
N ASP A 18 -36.09 -21.19 17.44
CA ASP A 18 -35.67 -21.40 18.83
C ASP A 18 -34.74 -20.26 19.30
N PRO A 19 -34.82 -19.80 20.57
CA PRO A 19 -34.04 -18.68 21.06
C PRO A 19 -32.65 -19.14 21.55
N LYS A 20 -31.62 -18.37 21.18
CA LYS A 20 -30.18 -18.44 21.57
C LYS A 20 -29.26 -19.11 20.55
N SER A 21 -28.46 -18.28 19.89
CA SER A 21 -27.12 -18.63 19.42
C SER A 21 -26.25 -17.37 19.47
N GLY A 22 -25.19 -17.41 20.29
CA GLY A 22 -24.19 -16.35 20.41
C GLY A 22 -23.53 -16.06 19.07
N VAL A 23 -23.22 -14.78 18.84
CA VAL A 23 -22.87 -14.25 17.53
C VAL A 23 -21.36 -14.25 17.37
N VAL A 24 -20.89 -14.92 16.32
CA VAL A 24 -19.48 -15.07 15.93
C VAL A 24 -18.81 -13.70 15.71
N GLU A 25 -17.66 -13.45 16.36
CA GLU A 25 -16.85 -12.24 16.13
C GLU A 25 -15.52 -12.47 15.39
N HIS A 26 -15.54 -13.34 14.37
CA HIS A 26 -14.52 -13.50 13.32
C HIS A 26 -13.41 -14.56 13.50
N VAL A 27 -13.20 -15.27 12.38
CA VAL A 27 -12.04 -16.10 12.04
C VAL A 27 -11.19 -15.31 11.06
N VAL A 28 -9.90 -15.17 11.34
CA VAL A 28 -8.88 -14.50 10.52
C VAL A 28 -8.03 -15.57 9.84
N GLU A 29 -8.22 -15.85 8.56
CA GLU A 29 -7.28 -16.76 7.87
C GLU A 29 -5.97 -16.04 7.55
N ALA A 30 -4.82 -16.69 7.76
CA ALA A 30 -3.53 -16.20 7.31
C ALA A 30 -2.85 -17.26 6.41
N SER A 31 -2.35 -16.81 5.26
CA SER A 31 -1.66 -17.69 4.30
C SER A 31 -0.17 -17.33 4.26
N THR A 32 0.70 -18.30 4.56
CA THR A 32 2.16 -18.14 4.38
C THR A 32 2.61 -18.51 2.95
N PRO A 33 3.72 -17.97 2.44
CA PRO A 33 4.18 -18.23 1.07
C PRO A 33 4.57 -19.67 0.75
N SER A 34 4.91 -20.45 1.77
CA SER A 34 5.58 -21.75 1.63
C SER A 34 4.64 -22.95 1.61
N GLU A 35 3.39 -22.81 2.01
CA GLU A 35 2.44 -23.92 2.13
C GLU A 35 1.10 -23.51 1.52
N LYS A 36 0.55 -24.34 0.62
CA LYS A 36 -0.85 -24.26 0.16
C LYS A 36 -1.84 -24.67 1.27
N SER A 37 -1.53 -24.34 2.53
CA SER A 37 -2.32 -24.66 3.70
C SER A 37 -2.84 -23.35 4.26
N ARG A 38 -4.16 -23.12 4.11
CA ARG A 38 -4.87 -22.03 4.77
C ARG A 38 -4.85 -22.31 6.26
N ARG A 39 -4.39 -21.35 7.06
CA ARG A 39 -4.46 -21.44 8.52
C ARG A 39 -5.57 -20.54 9.02
N SER A 40 -6.47 -21.08 9.81
CA SER A 40 -7.56 -20.36 10.46
C SER A 40 -7.06 -19.78 11.79
N LEU A 41 -7.10 -18.47 12.01
CA LEU A 41 -6.68 -17.83 13.26
C LEU A 41 -7.87 -17.14 13.93
N VAL A 42 -7.84 -16.99 15.26
CA VAL A 42 -8.84 -16.18 16.00
C VAL A 42 -8.22 -14.86 16.39
N LEU A 43 -8.97 -13.76 16.31
CA LEU A 43 -8.55 -12.47 16.86
C LEU A 43 -8.83 -12.43 18.37
N GLY A 44 -7.82 -12.10 19.18
CA GLY A 44 -7.94 -11.88 20.62
C GLY A 44 -7.32 -10.54 21.03
N SER A 45 -7.86 -9.90 22.06
CA SER A 45 -7.29 -8.67 22.66
C SER A 45 -6.94 -8.89 24.13
N VAL A 46 -5.93 -8.17 24.62
CA VAL A 46 -5.47 -8.22 26.03
C VAL A 46 -6.14 -7.14 26.91
N SER A 47 -6.91 -6.21 26.33
CA SER A 47 -7.55 -5.09 27.04
C SER A 47 -9.02 -5.35 27.40
N PRO A 48 -9.54 -4.74 28.50
CA PRO A 48 -10.93 -4.87 28.89
C PRO A 48 -11.77 -3.81 28.17
N LEU A 49 -12.37 -4.14 27.02
CA LEU A 49 -13.57 -3.46 26.52
C LEU A 49 -14.20 -4.22 25.35
N GLY A 50 -15.32 -4.85 25.66
CA GLY A 50 -16.51 -4.84 24.81
C GLY A 50 -16.42 -5.63 23.52
N SER A 51 -16.22 -6.95 23.62
CA SER A 51 -16.92 -7.95 22.81
C SER A 51 -16.53 -9.37 23.26
N GLU A 52 -17.24 -10.45 22.86
CA GLU A 52 -17.57 -11.70 23.62
C GLU A 52 -16.44 -12.47 24.38
N LEU A 53 -15.19 -12.07 24.27
CA LEU A 53 -14.10 -12.44 25.19
C LEU A 53 -13.97 -11.39 26.30
N ALA A 54 -14.99 -11.30 27.15
CA ALA A 54 -14.89 -10.54 28.40
C ALA A 54 -13.92 -11.28 29.35
N LEU A 55 -12.61 -11.06 29.15
CA LEU A 55 -11.49 -11.57 29.95
C LEU A 55 -11.40 -10.88 31.32
N HIS A 56 -12.53 -10.78 32.01
CA HIS A 56 -12.60 -10.30 33.37
C HIS A 56 -11.89 -11.30 34.30
N GLU A 57 -10.98 -10.77 35.13
CA GLU A 57 -10.53 -11.38 36.38
C GLU A 57 -9.54 -12.55 36.35
N LEU A 58 -8.64 -12.65 35.37
CA LEU A 58 -7.50 -13.56 35.52
C LEU A 58 -6.19 -12.78 35.51
N SER A 59 -5.73 -12.46 36.73
CA SER A 59 -4.35 -12.00 36.98
C SER A 59 -3.30 -13.08 36.67
N ASP A 60 -3.74 -14.28 36.27
CA ASP A 60 -2.90 -15.43 35.97
C ASP A 60 -2.88 -15.71 34.45
N ALA A 61 -1.70 -15.49 33.85
CA ALA A 61 -1.45 -15.78 32.44
C ALA A 61 -1.69 -17.26 32.07
N GLU A 62 -1.57 -18.18 33.04
CA GLU A 62 -1.83 -19.61 32.84
C GLU A 62 -3.31 -19.89 32.56
N ALA A 63 -4.19 -19.35 33.39
CA ALA A 63 -5.63 -19.52 33.26
C ALA A 63 -6.15 -18.92 31.94
N LEU A 64 -5.60 -17.76 31.55
CA LEU A 64 -5.90 -17.12 30.28
C LEU A 64 -5.47 -17.99 29.09
N ALA A 65 -4.23 -18.48 29.09
CA ALA A 65 -3.73 -19.36 28.03
C ALA A 65 -4.55 -20.66 27.92
N GLN A 66 -5.01 -21.21 29.05
CA GLN A 66 -5.86 -22.39 29.07
C GLN A 66 -7.25 -22.13 28.49
N SER A 67 -7.83 -20.95 28.78
CA SER A 67 -9.11 -20.52 28.19
C SER A 67 -9.00 -20.37 26.67
N ILE A 68 -7.96 -19.68 26.19
CA ILE A 68 -7.68 -19.49 24.76
C ILE A 68 -7.51 -20.85 24.06
N SER A 69 -6.73 -21.76 24.64
CA SER A 69 -6.52 -23.10 24.07
C SER A 69 -7.83 -23.86 23.87
N LYS A 70 -8.73 -23.84 24.86
CA LYS A 70 -10.05 -24.48 24.76
C LYS A 70 -10.90 -23.85 23.67
N GLN A 71 -10.88 -22.52 23.56
CA GLN A 71 -11.67 -21.81 22.55
C GLN A 71 -11.17 -22.06 21.14
N LEU A 72 -9.85 -22.10 20.92
CA LEU A 72 -9.26 -22.44 19.63
C LEU A 72 -9.66 -23.86 19.19
N LEU A 73 -9.69 -24.81 20.12
CA LEU A 73 -10.17 -26.17 19.87
C LEU A 73 -11.65 -26.20 19.49
N VAL A 74 -12.50 -25.47 20.21
CA VAL A 74 -13.95 -25.40 19.94
C VAL A 74 -14.22 -24.75 18.57
N LYS A 75 -13.45 -23.72 18.20
CA LYS A 75 -13.60 -22.99 16.93
C LYS A 75 -12.86 -23.64 15.77
N GLY A 76 -12.07 -24.70 16.00
CA GLY A 76 -11.26 -25.35 14.95
C GLY A 76 -10.22 -24.43 14.33
N CYS A 77 -9.62 -23.53 15.11
CA CYS A 77 -8.63 -22.57 14.63
C CYS A 77 -7.20 -23.01 14.99
N ASP A 78 -6.27 -22.76 14.09
CA ASP A 78 -4.86 -23.15 14.15
C ASP A 78 -3.99 -22.20 14.96
N GLY A 79 -4.48 -21.01 15.32
CA GLY A 79 -3.68 -20.03 16.07
C GLY A 79 -4.44 -18.75 16.43
N LEU A 80 -3.69 -17.77 16.94
CA LEU A 80 -4.21 -16.55 17.55
C LEU A 80 -3.55 -15.30 16.96
N VAL A 81 -4.34 -14.29 16.62
CA VAL A 81 -3.86 -12.91 16.45
C VAL A 81 -4.08 -12.17 17.75
N LEU A 82 -3.00 -11.81 18.46
CA LEU A 82 -3.06 -11.10 19.73
C LEU A 82 -2.91 -9.61 19.50
N ARG A 83 -3.96 -8.83 19.75
CA ARG A 83 -3.92 -7.36 19.64
C ARG A 83 -3.43 -6.75 20.95
N HIS A 84 -2.34 -6.01 20.85
CA HIS A 84 -1.74 -5.24 21.94
C HIS A 84 -2.06 -3.75 21.83
N ASN A 85 -2.43 -3.15 22.96
CA ASN A 85 -2.73 -1.73 23.06
C ASN A 85 -1.63 -0.97 23.81
N ARG A 86 -1.45 0.33 23.48
CA ARG A 86 -0.38 1.21 24.01
C ARG A 86 -0.30 1.31 25.54
N GLY A 87 -1.34 0.93 26.28
CA GLY A 87 -1.40 1.01 27.74
C GLY A 87 -1.03 -0.27 28.49
N GLU A 88 -0.73 -1.36 27.80
CA GLU A 88 -0.48 -2.66 28.43
C GLU A 88 1.01 -2.88 28.74
N SER A 89 1.29 -3.55 29.87
CA SER A 89 2.65 -3.91 30.26
C SER A 89 3.21 -5.00 29.35
N THR A 90 4.36 -4.73 28.72
CA THR A 90 5.10 -5.72 27.92
C THR A 90 5.44 -7.00 28.69
N GLY A 91 5.64 -6.89 30.01
CA GLY A 91 5.89 -8.04 30.88
C GLY A 91 4.71 -9.02 30.92
N ARG A 92 3.49 -8.50 31.10
CA ARG A 92 2.27 -9.32 31.11
C ARG A 92 2.04 -10.02 29.78
N VAL A 93 2.25 -9.31 28.68
CA VAL A 93 2.11 -9.88 27.33
C VAL A 93 3.17 -10.97 27.11
N SER A 94 4.42 -10.73 27.51
CA SER A 94 5.50 -11.71 27.39
C SER A 94 5.23 -12.97 28.20
N ASP A 95 4.66 -12.83 29.40
CA ASP A 95 4.27 -13.98 30.23
C ASP A 95 3.16 -14.80 29.58
N LEU A 96 2.13 -14.15 29.04
CA LEU A 96 1.08 -14.82 28.27
C LEU A 96 1.64 -15.55 27.05
N LEU A 97 2.48 -14.89 26.26
CA LEU A 97 3.10 -15.49 25.06
C LEU A 97 3.93 -16.73 25.42
N ARG A 98 4.64 -16.71 26.56
CA ARG A 98 5.37 -17.88 27.05
C ARG A 98 4.44 -19.05 27.37
N LYS A 99 3.28 -18.78 27.98
CA LYS A 99 2.25 -19.79 28.28
C LYS A 99 1.59 -20.34 27.01
N LEU A 100 1.27 -19.48 26.05
CA LEU A 100 0.71 -19.90 24.76
C LEU A 100 1.70 -20.77 23.97
N ARG A 101 2.99 -20.40 23.98
CA ARG A 101 4.04 -21.18 23.33
C ARG A 101 4.26 -22.55 23.97
N GLN A 102 4.19 -22.66 25.30
CA GLN A 102 4.25 -23.96 26.00
C GLN A 102 3.13 -24.91 25.58
N ARG A 103 2.00 -24.35 25.11
CA ARG A 103 0.85 -25.08 24.60
C ARG A 103 0.87 -25.26 23.08
N LEU A 104 1.96 -24.88 22.42
CA LEU A 104 2.16 -24.94 20.97
C LEU A 104 1.08 -24.17 20.18
N ILE A 105 0.56 -23.08 20.74
CA ILE A 105 -0.38 -22.20 20.06
C ILE A 105 0.41 -21.17 19.27
N PRO A 106 0.30 -21.13 17.93
CA PRO A 106 0.92 -20.11 17.11
C PRO A 106 0.30 -18.73 17.37
N VAL A 107 1.14 -17.70 17.54
CA VAL A 107 0.66 -16.34 17.83
C VAL A 107 1.23 -15.33 16.86
N ILE A 108 0.34 -14.56 16.21
CA ILE A 108 0.70 -13.34 15.49
C ILE A 108 0.40 -12.14 16.40
N LEU A 109 1.41 -11.35 16.72
CA LEU A 109 1.21 -10.14 17.52
C LEU A 109 0.83 -8.97 16.60
N GLN A 110 -0.30 -8.34 16.89
CA GLN A 110 -0.75 -7.11 16.24
C GLN A 110 -0.58 -5.93 17.19
N ALA A 111 0.14 -4.88 16.77
CA ALA A 111 0.17 -3.62 17.49
C ALA A 111 0.45 -2.44 16.54
N ASP A 112 0.13 -1.23 16.98
CA ASP A 112 0.54 -0.01 16.29
C ASP A 112 2.07 0.09 16.18
N ALA A 113 2.54 0.56 15.04
CA ALA A 113 3.97 0.61 14.73
C ALA A 113 4.80 1.50 15.67
N ASP A 114 4.19 2.43 16.42
CA ASP A 114 4.91 3.24 17.41
C ASP A 114 4.84 2.66 18.84
N CYS A 115 4.16 1.53 19.06
CA CYS A 115 4.08 0.89 20.37
C CYS A 115 5.47 0.49 20.90
N GLN A 116 5.68 0.65 22.21
CA GLN A 116 6.95 0.29 22.86
C GLN A 116 7.17 -1.22 22.94
N ILE A 117 6.13 -2.04 22.79
CA ILE A 117 6.24 -3.50 22.80
C ILE A 117 7.31 -4.02 21.81
N TRP A 118 7.50 -3.35 20.68
CA TRP A 118 8.49 -3.75 19.67
C TRP A 118 9.94 -3.62 20.14
N ASP A 119 10.19 -2.78 21.15
CA ASP A 119 11.54 -2.53 21.67
C ASP A 119 11.97 -3.65 22.65
N ASP A 120 11.02 -4.20 23.42
CA ASP A 120 11.30 -5.14 24.53
C ASP A 120 10.86 -6.60 24.26
N LEU A 121 10.11 -6.85 23.18
CA LEU A 121 9.55 -8.17 22.89
C LEU A 121 10.61 -9.17 22.41
N ASP A 122 10.57 -10.38 22.96
CA ASP A 122 11.31 -11.52 22.41
C ASP A 122 10.53 -12.16 21.25
N PHE A 123 10.99 -11.94 20.02
CA PHE A 123 10.36 -12.44 18.79
C PHE A 123 10.32 -13.97 18.70
N ARG A 124 11.10 -14.67 19.53
CA ARG A 124 11.03 -16.13 19.62
C ARG A 124 9.69 -16.57 20.19
N LEU A 125 9.01 -15.74 20.98
CA LEU A 125 7.73 -16.07 21.63
C LEU A 125 6.51 -15.98 20.71
N ILE A 126 6.68 -15.45 19.49
CA ILE A 126 5.62 -15.24 18.51
C ILE A 126 5.98 -15.92 17.18
N ASP A 127 4.97 -16.20 16.36
CA ASP A 127 5.10 -16.78 15.02
C ASP A 127 4.86 -15.76 13.91
N GLY A 128 4.47 -14.54 14.27
CA GLY A 128 4.48 -13.45 13.32
C GLY A 128 4.15 -12.09 13.92
N VAL A 129 4.31 -11.08 13.07
CA VAL A 129 4.05 -9.68 13.40
C VAL A 129 3.08 -9.09 12.39
N LEU A 130 2.07 -8.39 12.89
CA LEU A 130 1.17 -7.55 12.12
C LEU A 130 1.32 -6.10 12.61
N LEU A 131 2.14 -5.31 11.89
CA LEU A 131 2.35 -3.90 12.22
C LEU A 131 1.19 -3.06 11.71
N GLN A 132 0.44 -2.47 12.63
CA GLN A 132 -0.63 -1.55 12.31
C GLN A 132 -0.07 -0.16 11.97
N ASN A 133 -0.59 0.45 10.92
CA ASN A 133 -0.23 1.79 10.42
C ASN A 133 1.25 1.94 10.00
N ALA A 134 1.92 0.88 9.58
CA ALA A 134 3.37 0.88 9.30
C ALA A 134 3.81 1.98 8.30
N CYS A 135 3.04 2.21 7.24
CA CYS A 135 3.35 3.17 6.18
C CYS A 135 2.32 4.30 6.03
N VAL A 136 1.08 4.09 6.48
CA VAL A 136 -0.03 5.02 6.36
C VAL A 136 -0.47 5.46 7.75
N LEU A 137 -0.49 6.77 8.00
CA LEU A 137 -1.01 7.33 9.25
C LEU A 137 -2.54 7.29 9.27
N PRO A 138 -3.19 7.30 10.45
CA PRO A 138 -4.65 7.28 10.55
C PRO A 138 -5.35 8.42 9.77
N GLY A 139 -4.69 9.57 9.61
CA GLY A 139 -5.19 10.68 8.77
C GLY A 139 -5.03 10.47 7.25
N GLY A 140 -4.64 9.29 6.78
CA GLY A 140 -4.42 9.00 5.36
C GLY A 140 -3.10 9.57 4.80
N HIS A 141 -2.31 10.25 5.64
CA HIS A 141 -1.01 10.78 5.25
C HIS A 141 0.07 9.70 5.25
N ARG A 142 1.10 9.92 4.44
CA ARG A 142 2.28 9.05 4.39
C ARG A 142 3.06 9.14 5.69
N ARG A 143 3.42 8.00 6.29
CA ARG A 143 4.46 7.94 7.32
C ARG A 143 5.83 8.09 6.68
N ASP A 144 6.69 8.94 7.24
CA ASP A 144 8.08 9.03 6.80
C ASP A 144 8.86 7.82 7.30
N PHE A 145 9.03 6.83 6.42
CA PHE A 145 9.71 5.58 6.72
C PHE A 145 11.15 5.78 7.21
N PHE A 146 11.86 6.81 6.72
CA PHE A 146 13.24 7.06 7.15
C PHE A 146 13.29 7.56 8.60
N ARG A 147 12.24 8.25 9.06
CA ARG A 147 12.11 8.71 10.44
C ARG A 147 11.46 7.68 11.36
N ALA A 148 10.76 6.69 10.81
CA ALA A 148 10.12 5.61 11.57
C ALA A 148 11.13 4.51 11.99
N SER A 149 11.98 4.81 12.98
CA SER A 149 13.01 3.89 13.48
C SER A 149 12.45 2.56 13.98
N ARG A 150 11.31 2.56 14.69
CA ARG A 150 10.66 1.34 15.20
C ARG A 150 10.19 0.42 14.08
N VAL A 151 9.53 0.96 13.06
CA VAL A 151 9.10 0.18 11.88
C VAL A 151 10.30 -0.47 11.21
N ARG A 152 11.40 0.29 11.02
CA ARG A 152 12.63 -0.23 10.41
C ARG A 152 13.28 -1.33 11.24
N THR A 153 13.35 -1.14 12.56
CA THR A 153 13.94 -2.10 13.49
C THR A 153 13.13 -3.39 13.53
N CYS A 154 11.81 -3.28 13.67
CA CYS A 154 10.91 -4.43 13.66
C CYS A 154 10.95 -5.16 12.30
N ALA A 155 10.97 -4.44 11.17
CA ALA A 155 11.10 -5.06 9.85
C ALA A 155 12.43 -5.83 9.69
N ALA A 156 13.54 -5.28 10.20
CA ALA A 156 14.83 -5.95 10.19
C ALA A 156 14.82 -7.24 11.05
N GLN A 157 14.23 -7.18 12.25
CA GLN A 157 14.06 -8.34 13.13
C GLN A 157 13.18 -9.42 12.47
N CYS A 158 12.03 -9.04 11.90
CA CYS A 158 11.17 -9.96 11.14
C CYS A 158 11.91 -10.63 9.98
N LYS A 159 12.76 -9.87 9.27
CA LYS A 159 13.58 -10.41 8.19
C LYS A 159 14.59 -11.44 8.73
N GLN A 160 15.20 -11.18 9.87
CA GLN A 160 16.11 -12.12 10.53
C GLN A 160 15.39 -13.37 11.01
N GLU A 161 14.23 -13.23 11.66
CA GLU A 161 13.40 -14.36 12.07
C GLU A 161 13.03 -15.23 10.87
N LYS A 162 12.60 -14.64 9.76
CA LYS A 162 12.26 -15.36 8.51
C LYS A 162 13.41 -16.19 7.93
N LEU A 163 14.67 -15.78 8.12
CA LEU A 163 15.83 -16.58 7.68
C LEU A 163 15.93 -17.90 8.47
N SER A 164 15.66 -17.85 9.78
CA SER A 164 15.70 -19.03 10.65
C SER A 164 14.40 -19.83 10.67
N ARG A 165 13.27 -19.15 10.46
CA ARG A 165 11.90 -19.66 10.55
C ARG A 165 11.14 -19.20 9.31
N PRO A 166 11.22 -19.93 8.19
CA PRO A 166 10.55 -19.53 6.93
C PRO A 166 9.03 -19.35 7.06
N GLY A 167 8.40 -20.00 8.04
CA GLY A 167 6.99 -19.84 8.37
C GLY A 167 6.64 -18.59 9.19
N PHE A 168 7.61 -17.77 9.59
CA PHE A 168 7.36 -16.56 10.38
C PHE A 168 6.58 -15.53 9.56
N PHE A 169 5.39 -15.16 10.03
CA PHE A 169 4.53 -14.22 9.34
C PHE A 169 4.97 -12.77 9.58
N PHE A 170 4.91 -11.95 8.52
CA PHE A 170 5.12 -10.52 8.65
C PHE A 170 4.12 -9.79 7.76
N GLY A 171 3.40 -8.84 8.32
CA GLY A 171 2.40 -8.07 7.59
C GLY A 171 2.27 -6.63 8.06
N PHE A 172 1.77 -5.79 7.16
CA PHE A 172 1.36 -4.41 7.42
C PHE A 172 -0.15 -4.33 7.36
N LEU A 173 -0.75 -3.81 8.42
CA LEU A 173 -2.18 -3.50 8.49
C LEU A 173 -2.35 -1.98 8.45
N GLU A 174 -2.59 -1.44 7.26
CA GLU A 174 -2.82 -0.01 7.06
C GLU A 174 -4.30 0.31 7.31
N THR A 175 -4.59 0.94 8.45
CA THR A 175 -5.92 1.43 8.81
C THR A 175 -6.00 2.95 8.70
N TRP A 176 -7.10 3.51 8.22
CA TRP A 176 -7.25 4.97 8.13
C TRP A 176 -8.66 5.46 8.43
N ASN A 177 -8.73 6.67 8.97
CA ASN A 177 -9.95 7.45 9.17
C ASN A 177 -10.24 8.37 8.00
N ALA A 178 -9.19 8.94 7.41
CA ALA A 178 -9.30 9.72 6.18
C ALA A 178 -8.65 8.95 5.03
N ARG A 179 -9.34 8.87 3.89
CA ARG A 179 -8.90 8.05 2.74
C ARG A 179 -7.54 8.51 2.23
N PRO A 180 -6.50 7.65 2.26
CA PRO A 180 -5.19 7.98 1.70
C PRO A 180 -5.25 8.07 0.17
N SER A 181 -4.33 8.82 -0.43
CA SER A 181 -4.18 8.83 -1.88
C SER A 181 -3.63 7.50 -2.39
N ALA A 182 -3.90 7.18 -3.65
CA ALA A 182 -3.41 5.95 -4.29
C ALA A 182 -1.87 5.85 -4.24
N ALA A 183 -1.16 6.98 -4.31
CA ALA A 183 0.30 7.01 -4.20
C ALA A 183 0.82 6.59 -2.81
N VAL A 184 0.10 6.97 -1.74
CA VAL A 184 0.44 6.57 -0.37
C VAL A 184 0.25 5.06 -0.19
N ILE A 185 -0.88 4.53 -0.66
CA ILE A 185 -1.16 3.08 -0.64
C ILE A 185 -0.13 2.31 -1.47
N ARG A 186 0.19 2.76 -2.69
CA ARG A 186 1.20 2.13 -3.57
C ARG A 186 2.52 1.99 -2.83
N ARG A 187 2.96 3.04 -2.14
CA ARG A 187 4.21 3.01 -1.39
C ARG A 187 4.19 2.01 -0.25
N ALA A 188 3.06 1.84 0.44
CA ALA A 188 2.91 0.81 1.47
C ALA A 188 3.10 -0.60 0.87
N TYR A 189 2.49 -0.88 -0.29
CA TYR A 189 2.70 -2.14 -1.01
C TYR A 189 4.16 -2.33 -1.45
N MET A 190 4.80 -1.31 -2.05
CA MET A 190 6.21 -1.41 -2.45
C MET A 190 7.15 -1.67 -1.26
N LEU A 191 6.91 -1.02 -0.13
CA LEU A 191 7.68 -1.27 1.09
C LEU A 191 7.38 -2.66 1.65
N GLY A 192 6.12 -3.08 1.62
CA GLY A 192 5.71 -4.44 1.95
C GLY A 192 6.49 -5.47 1.15
N ASP A 193 6.45 -5.37 -0.19
CA ASP A 193 7.18 -6.25 -1.09
C ASP A 193 8.68 -6.26 -0.81
N PHE A 194 9.30 -5.09 -0.58
CA PHE A 194 10.73 -4.98 -0.25
C PHE A 194 11.11 -5.75 1.02
N PHE A 195 10.25 -5.76 2.04
CA PHE A 195 10.49 -6.52 3.28
C PHE A 195 9.84 -7.91 3.28
N GLY A 196 9.16 -8.30 2.20
CA GLY A 196 8.35 -9.51 2.13
C GLY A 196 7.18 -9.51 3.12
N ALA A 197 6.66 -8.34 3.50
CA ALA A 197 5.46 -8.20 4.31
C ALA A 197 4.19 -8.27 3.47
N VAL A 198 3.18 -8.98 3.98
CA VAL A 198 1.83 -8.97 3.39
C VAL A 198 1.12 -7.67 3.78
N VAL A 199 0.63 -6.91 2.81
CA VAL A 199 0.01 -5.60 3.08
C VAL A 199 -1.50 -5.69 2.93
N GLN A 200 -2.21 -5.33 4.00
CA GLN A 200 -3.66 -5.18 4.02
C GLN A 200 -4.01 -3.72 4.31
N VAL A 201 -4.96 -3.20 3.55
CA VAL A 201 -5.28 -1.77 3.49
C VAL A 201 -6.79 -1.70 3.72
N LYS A 202 -7.27 -1.14 4.85
CA LYS A 202 -8.71 -0.99 5.13
C LYS A 202 -9.05 0.33 5.86
N PRO A 203 -10.23 0.94 5.62
CA PRO A 203 -10.74 1.98 6.51
C PRO A 203 -10.89 1.44 7.95
N GLU A 204 -10.70 2.29 8.95
CA GLU A 204 -10.81 1.89 10.37
C GLU A 204 -12.22 1.41 10.73
N GLN A 205 -13.25 2.00 10.10
CA GLN A 205 -14.67 1.63 10.29
C GLN A 205 -15.19 0.61 9.29
N ALA A 206 -14.35 0.07 8.39
CA ALA A 206 -14.82 -0.96 7.48
C ALA A 206 -15.09 -2.25 8.26
N SER A 207 -16.28 -2.82 8.13
CA SER A 207 -16.53 -4.19 8.57
C SER A 207 -15.57 -5.12 7.83
N ASP A 208 -15.08 -6.14 8.53
CA ASP A 208 -14.13 -7.12 7.98
C ASP A 208 -14.75 -7.99 6.86
N GLU A 209 -16.04 -7.80 6.58
CA GLU A 209 -16.85 -8.48 5.56
C GLU A 209 -16.71 -7.94 4.14
N SER A 210 -15.97 -6.84 3.92
CA SER A 210 -15.84 -6.30 2.56
C SER A 210 -14.87 -7.15 1.73
N GLU A 211 -15.46 -8.11 1.02
CA GLU A 211 -14.93 -8.93 -0.08
C GLU A 211 -14.47 -8.11 -1.31
N ALA A 212 -14.13 -6.83 -1.12
CA ALA A 212 -13.57 -6.05 -2.19
C ALA A 212 -12.19 -6.64 -2.52
N VAL A 213 -12.08 -7.24 -3.70
CA VAL A 213 -10.81 -7.47 -4.38
C VAL A 213 -10.08 -6.13 -4.40
N LYS A 214 -9.19 -5.93 -3.43
CA LYS A 214 -8.43 -4.69 -3.28
C LYS A 214 -7.31 -4.74 -4.28
N GLU A 215 -7.62 -4.32 -5.49
CA GLU A 215 -6.61 -4.09 -6.52
C GLU A 215 -5.54 -3.15 -5.94
N THR A 216 -4.32 -3.67 -5.84
CA THR A 216 -3.17 -2.86 -5.45
C THR A 216 -3.08 -1.72 -6.45
N PRO A 217 -3.06 -0.45 -6.01
CA PRO A 217 -2.91 0.64 -6.96
C PRO A 217 -1.60 0.42 -7.72
N ILE A 218 -1.65 0.65 -9.03
CA ILE A 218 -0.50 0.55 -9.94
C ILE A 218 -0.11 1.96 -10.37
N SER A 219 1.19 2.19 -10.51
CA SER A 219 1.67 3.45 -11.11
C SER A 219 1.25 3.49 -12.59
N GLY A 220 1.02 4.68 -13.13
CA GLY A 220 0.76 4.84 -14.57
C GLY A 220 1.88 4.22 -15.42
N PHE A 221 3.14 4.38 -15.03
CA PHE A 221 4.27 3.72 -15.69
C PHE A 221 4.26 2.20 -15.54
N ASP A 222 3.86 1.67 -14.39
CA ASP A 222 3.75 0.22 -14.18
C ASP A 222 2.61 -0.36 -15.01
N TRP A 223 1.51 0.38 -15.16
CA TRP A 223 0.40 0.02 -16.05
C TRP A 223 0.84 -0.03 -17.51
N LEU A 224 1.59 0.98 -17.97
CA LEU A 224 2.14 0.99 -19.34
C LEU A 224 3.11 -0.16 -19.61
N LYS A 225 3.76 -0.70 -18.57
CA LYS A 225 4.67 -1.85 -18.66
C LYS A 225 3.96 -3.20 -18.64
N LEU A 226 2.65 -3.25 -18.40
CA LEU A 226 1.92 -4.52 -18.41
C LEU A 226 2.04 -5.14 -19.80
N SER A 227 2.29 -6.46 -19.86
CA SER A 227 2.61 -7.15 -21.10
C SER A 227 1.53 -7.00 -22.18
N ASN A 228 0.25 -6.96 -21.77
CA ASN A 228 -0.88 -6.70 -22.66
C ASN A 228 -0.88 -5.26 -23.19
N ILE A 229 -0.51 -4.27 -22.37
CA ILE A 229 -0.43 -2.87 -22.79
C ILE A 229 0.78 -2.64 -23.70
N ALA A 230 1.94 -3.19 -23.35
CA ALA A 230 3.13 -3.15 -24.19
C ALA A 230 2.90 -3.82 -25.55
N TRP A 231 2.21 -4.97 -25.56
CA TRP A 231 1.80 -5.64 -26.79
C TRP A 231 0.84 -4.77 -27.62
N LEU A 232 -0.15 -4.14 -26.98
CA LEU A 232 -1.10 -3.25 -27.66
C LEU A 232 -0.37 -2.05 -28.30
N GLN A 233 0.58 -1.44 -27.59
CA GLN A 233 1.41 -0.35 -28.12
C GLN A 233 2.26 -0.81 -29.31
N GLN A 234 2.82 -2.01 -29.24
CA GLN A 234 3.58 -2.60 -30.34
C GLN A 234 2.68 -2.90 -31.55
N ALA A 235 1.50 -3.47 -31.34
CA ALA A 235 0.51 -3.70 -32.39
C ALA A 235 0.09 -2.39 -33.05
N TRP A 236 -0.21 -1.36 -32.25
CA TRP A 236 -0.53 -0.03 -32.76
C TRP A 236 0.62 0.54 -33.59
N SER A 237 1.85 0.50 -33.06
CA SER A 237 3.02 1.10 -33.74
C SER A 237 3.36 0.38 -35.05
N ASN A 238 3.17 -0.94 -35.10
CA ASN A 238 3.41 -1.75 -36.30
C ASN A 238 2.28 -1.65 -37.35
N HIS A 239 1.08 -1.25 -36.93
CA HIS A 239 -0.09 -1.09 -37.81
C HIS A 239 -0.51 0.38 -38.00
N ALA A 240 0.32 1.34 -37.57
CA ALA A 240 0.07 2.78 -37.72
C ALA A 240 0.35 3.27 -39.14
N GLU A 241 -0.17 2.60 -40.16
CA GLU A 241 -0.53 3.27 -41.41
C GLU A 241 -1.96 3.79 -41.25
N PHE A 242 -2.11 4.87 -40.46
CA PHE A 242 -3.34 5.66 -40.53
C PHE A 242 -3.24 6.53 -41.78
N GLY A 243 -3.50 5.92 -42.93
CA GLY A 243 -3.87 6.69 -44.11
C GLY A 243 -5.17 7.42 -43.78
N TYR A 244 -5.17 8.75 -43.90
CA TYR A 244 -6.40 9.48 -44.06
C TYR A 244 -7.00 8.97 -45.38
N ALA A 245 -7.96 8.06 -45.31
CA ALA A 245 -8.67 7.61 -46.49
C ALA A 245 -9.51 8.79 -46.95
N GLU A 246 -9.04 9.52 -47.96
CA GLU A 246 -9.89 10.43 -48.72
C GLU A 246 -11.13 9.63 -49.15
N GLU A 247 -12.29 10.16 -48.78
CA GLU A 247 -13.61 9.55 -48.93
C GLU A 247 -13.80 8.93 -50.32
N GLN A 248 -13.59 7.61 -50.44
CA GLN A 248 -14.27 6.80 -51.44
C GLN A 248 -14.63 5.43 -50.86
N GLY A 249 -15.85 5.35 -50.31
CA GLY A 249 -16.63 4.11 -50.21
C GLY A 249 -16.03 2.96 -49.41
N THR A 250 -15.15 3.23 -48.43
CA THR A 250 -14.47 2.17 -47.70
C THR A 250 -15.28 1.73 -46.50
N THR A 251 -15.57 0.43 -46.44
CA THR A 251 -16.13 -0.27 -45.27
C THR A 251 -15.35 0.12 -44.02
N CYS A 252 -15.96 0.94 -43.17
CA CYS A 252 -15.45 1.22 -41.83
C CYS A 252 -15.30 -0.14 -41.11
N PHE A 253 -14.14 -0.42 -40.52
CA PHE A 253 -13.98 -1.62 -39.70
C PHE A 253 -14.97 -1.55 -38.55
N ASP A 254 -16.01 -2.37 -38.62
CA ASP A 254 -17.06 -2.39 -37.60
C ASP A 254 -16.45 -2.88 -36.28
N LEU A 255 -16.49 -2.04 -35.25
CA LEU A 255 -15.90 -2.35 -33.95
C LEU A 255 -16.68 -3.55 -33.39
N ASN A 256 -16.02 -4.67 -33.10
CA ASN A 256 -16.72 -5.86 -32.58
C ASN A 256 -17.17 -5.66 -31.12
N LEU A 257 -18.30 -4.97 -30.95
CA LEU A 257 -18.90 -4.63 -29.66
C LEU A 257 -19.22 -5.87 -28.81
N SER A 258 -19.48 -7.02 -29.45
CA SER A 258 -19.78 -8.28 -28.74
C SER A 258 -18.57 -8.83 -27.97
N SER A 259 -17.36 -8.58 -28.46
CA SER A 259 -16.12 -8.97 -27.76
C SER A 259 -15.79 -8.00 -26.63
N ILE A 260 -16.03 -6.71 -26.84
CA ILE A 260 -15.78 -5.64 -25.85
C ILE A 260 -16.77 -5.72 -24.69
N ALA A 261 -18.04 -6.04 -24.97
CA ALA A 261 -19.09 -6.19 -23.96
C ALA A 261 -18.81 -7.31 -22.94
N LYS A 262 -17.94 -8.28 -23.26
CA LYS A 262 -17.49 -9.32 -22.32
C LYS A 262 -16.54 -8.76 -21.25
N ALA A 263 -15.79 -7.71 -21.57
CA ALA A 263 -14.84 -7.07 -20.66
C ALA A 263 -15.42 -5.84 -19.97
N ILE A 264 -16.26 -5.07 -20.68
CA ILE A 264 -16.92 -3.86 -20.17
C ILE A 264 -18.44 -4.07 -20.31
N PRO A 265 -19.14 -4.39 -19.21
CA PRO A 265 -20.60 -4.45 -19.22
C PRO A 265 -21.19 -3.13 -19.74
N ALA A 266 -22.18 -3.22 -20.63
CA ALA A 266 -22.81 -2.09 -21.33
C ALA A 266 -21.95 -1.34 -22.37
N ALA A 267 -20.79 -1.85 -22.79
CA ALA A 267 -20.00 -1.25 -23.87
C ALA A 267 -20.80 -1.00 -25.16
N SER A 268 -21.65 -1.94 -25.55
CA SER A 268 -22.51 -1.80 -26.73
C SER A 268 -23.50 -0.64 -26.63
N HIS A 269 -23.93 -0.29 -25.41
CA HIS A 269 -24.82 0.84 -25.16
C HIS A 269 -24.03 2.15 -25.12
N LEU A 270 -22.89 2.18 -24.43
CA LEU A 270 -22.04 3.37 -24.31
C LEU A 270 -21.42 3.81 -25.64
N LEU A 271 -21.10 2.85 -26.50
CA LEU A 271 -20.51 3.08 -27.81
C LEU A 271 -21.55 3.05 -28.94
N SER A 272 -22.85 2.93 -28.60
CA SER A 272 -23.90 3.03 -29.60
C SER A 272 -23.89 4.43 -30.21
N SER A 273 -23.93 4.51 -31.53
CA SER A 273 -24.08 5.79 -32.21
C SER A 273 -25.41 6.41 -31.77
N HIS A 274 -25.34 7.54 -31.08
CA HIS A 274 -26.51 8.38 -30.90
C HIS A 274 -26.61 9.29 -32.12
N PRO A 275 -27.73 9.25 -32.86
CA PRO A 275 -27.98 10.27 -33.87
C PRO A 275 -28.04 11.60 -33.13
N VAL A 276 -27.07 12.47 -33.41
CA VAL A 276 -27.12 13.85 -32.97
C VAL A 276 -28.37 14.43 -33.62
N GLU A 277 -29.38 14.78 -32.81
CA GLU A 277 -30.53 15.52 -33.33
C GLU A 277 -30.02 16.74 -34.08
N PRO A 278 -30.54 17.07 -35.27
CA PRO A 278 -30.14 18.28 -35.97
C PRO A 278 -30.57 19.47 -35.11
N THR A 279 -29.66 19.91 -34.24
CA THR A 279 -29.87 21.00 -33.31
C THR A 279 -30.22 22.24 -34.13
N SER A 280 -31.43 22.73 -33.90
CA SER A 280 -31.89 24.05 -34.30
C SER A 280 -30.85 25.08 -33.86
N HIS A 281 -30.19 25.68 -34.85
CA HIS A 281 -29.48 26.96 -34.77
C HIS A 281 -28.85 27.32 -33.41
N PHE A 282 -27.94 26.49 -32.91
CA PHE A 282 -26.82 27.00 -32.13
C PHE A 282 -25.56 26.80 -32.97
N SER A 283 -25.41 27.65 -33.98
CA SER A 283 -24.10 28.02 -34.48
C SER A 283 -23.38 28.76 -33.36
N THR A 284 -22.87 28.02 -32.39
CA THR A 284 -21.60 28.43 -31.80
C THR A 284 -20.58 27.71 -32.66
N GLU A 285 -20.20 28.34 -33.76
CA GLU A 285 -18.84 28.15 -34.26
C GLU A 285 -17.92 28.58 -33.12
N GLU A 286 -17.64 27.70 -32.16
CA GLU A 286 -16.44 27.81 -31.36
C GLU A 286 -15.30 27.51 -32.33
N GLN A 287 -14.95 28.52 -33.14
CA GLN A 287 -13.63 28.55 -33.74
C GLN A 287 -12.66 28.50 -32.56
N PRO A 288 -11.75 27.52 -32.51
CA PRO A 288 -10.73 27.50 -31.47
C PRO A 288 -10.03 28.85 -31.52
N GLU A 289 -10.12 29.61 -30.44
CA GLU A 289 -9.37 30.85 -30.32
C GLU A 289 -7.89 30.45 -30.31
N ILE A 290 -7.23 30.63 -31.44
CA ILE A 290 -5.79 30.45 -31.56
C ILE A 290 -5.18 31.61 -30.78
N ILE A 291 -4.99 31.40 -29.48
CA ILE A 291 -4.25 32.34 -28.64
C ILE A 291 -2.79 32.26 -29.11
N PRO A 292 -2.25 33.31 -29.76
CA PRO A 292 -0.86 33.28 -30.19
C PRO A 292 0.01 33.14 -28.95
N ALA A 293 1.03 32.29 -29.05
CA ALA A 293 1.99 32.14 -27.96
C ALA A 293 2.57 33.54 -27.60
N PRO A 294 2.68 33.87 -26.31
CA PRO A 294 3.33 35.10 -25.88
C PRO A 294 4.68 35.26 -26.57
N GLU A 295 5.07 36.50 -26.89
CA GLU A 295 6.33 36.79 -27.55
C GLU A 295 7.50 36.57 -26.56
N TYR A 296 7.84 35.30 -26.33
CA TYR A 296 8.80 34.85 -25.31
C TYR A 296 10.16 35.54 -25.46
N VAL A 297 10.51 35.95 -26.68
CA VAL A 297 11.75 36.66 -27.01
C VAL A 297 11.78 38.07 -26.42
N VAL A 298 10.63 38.76 -26.33
CA VAL A 298 10.55 40.12 -25.78
C VAL A 298 10.54 40.10 -24.25
N GLY A 299 9.96 39.07 -23.65
CA GLY A 299 9.95 38.87 -22.20
C GLY A 299 11.20 38.20 -21.63
N ALA A 300 12.02 37.56 -22.47
CA ALA A 300 13.24 36.91 -22.03
C ALA A 300 14.32 37.95 -21.66
N PRO A 301 14.96 37.85 -20.48
CA PRO A 301 16.04 38.75 -20.12
C PRO A 301 17.19 38.63 -21.14
N LYS A 302 17.63 39.77 -21.70
CA LYS A 302 18.72 39.84 -22.68
C LYS A 302 20.02 39.37 -22.04
N ARG A 303 20.51 38.19 -22.40
CA ARG A 303 21.80 37.66 -21.96
C ARG A 303 22.89 38.12 -22.92
N HIS A 304 23.94 38.75 -22.39
CA HIS A 304 25.09 39.15 -23.21
C HIS A 304 25.99 37.96 -23.56
N ASN A 305 26.04 36.94 -22.70
CA ASN A 305 26.78 35.71 -22.91
C ASN A 305 26.22 34.61 -22.00
N ILE A 306 25.67 33.55 -22.60
CA ILE A 306 25.03 32.44 -21.89
C ILE A 306 26.01 31.50 -21.19
N TRP A 307 27.29 31.54 -21.57
CA TRP A 307 28.32 30.65 -21.05
C TRP A 307 28.93 31.17 -19.75
N ASP A 308 28.91 32.48 -19.57
CA ASP A 308 29.58 33.14 -18.44
C ASP A 308 28.60 33.75 -17.43
N PHE A 309 27.34 34.00 -17.82
CA PHE A 309 26.35 34.70 -17.00
C PHE A 309 24.97 34.03 -16.97
N ALA A 310 24.41 33.94 -15.78
CA ALA A 310 23.06 33.48 -15.51
C ALA A 310 22.00 34.48 -15.99
N SER A 311 20.74 34.05 -16.03
CA SER A 311 19.56 34.88 -16.37
C SER A 311 19.39 36.12 -15.47
N CYS A 312 19.87 36.05 -14.24
CA CYS A 312 19.89 37.16 -13.28
C CYS A 312 21.11 38.09 -13.42
N GLY A 313 22.02 37.83 -14.37
CA GLY A 313 23.24 38.61 -14.59
C GLY A 313 24.42 38.24 -13.67
N ALA A 314 24.23 37.28 -12.77
CA ALA A 314 25.32 36.74 -11.94
C ALA A 314 26.26 35.86 -12.77
N ARG A 315 27.53 35.79 -12.39
CA ARG A 315 28.52 34.95 -13.08
C ARG A 315 28.28 33.48 -12.77
N LEU A 316 28.34 32.63 -13.80
CA LEU A 316 28.24 31.18 -13.64
C LEU A 316 29.50 30.63 -13.00
N CYS A 317 29.33 29.64 -12.14
CA CYS A 317 30.44 28.99 -11.44
C CYS A 317 31.31 28.20 -12.42
N SER A 318 32.61 28.44 -12.39
CA SER A 318 33.59 27.73 -13.23
C SER A 318 34.07 26.40 -12.63
N SER A 319 33.77 26.17 -11.35
CA SER A 319 34.36 25.09 -10.54
C SER A 319 33.42 23.90 -10.30
N GLY A 320 32.21 23.93 -10.87
CA GLY A 320 31.21 22.85 -10.74
C GLY A 320 30.94 22.11 -12.04
N CYS A 321 30.61 20.81 -11.95
CA CYS A 321 29.96 20.08 -13.03
C CYS A 321 28.45 20.15 -12.82
N PHE A 322 27.73 20.84 -13.70
CA PHE A 322 26.28 21.03 -13.60
C PHE A 322 25.56 20.57 -14.86
N SER A 323 24.29 20.20 -14.69
CA SER A 323 23.39 19.90 -15.81
C SER A 323 23.22 21.16 -16.65
N LEU A 324 23.17 21.01 -17.97
CA LEU A 324 23.01 22.13 -18.93
C LEU A 324 21.76 22.97 -18.69
N SER A 325 20.79 22.44 -17.94
CA SER A 325 19.53 23.09 -17.58
C SER A 325 19.58 23.94 -16.30
N GLU A 326 20.69 23.97 -15.57
CA GLU A 326 20.80 24.67 -14.29
C GLU A 326 21.84 25.81 -14.33
N GLU A 327 21.45 26.99 -13.85
CA GLU A 327 22.30 28.17 -13.75
C GLU A 327 22.85 28.28 -12.33
N ILE A 328 24.05 27.73 -12.10
CA ILE A 328 24.69 27.74 -10.77
C ILE A 328 25.68 28.90 -10.67
N THR A 329 25.50 29.73 -9.65
CA THR A 329 26.40 30.83 -9.30
C THR A 329 27.49 30.40 -8.32
N ASP A 330 28.59 31.15 -8.24
CA ASP A 330 29.69 30.89 -7.29
C ASP A 330 29.18 30.84 -5.84
N GLU A 331 28.26 31.73 -5.46
CA GLU A 331 27.67 31.76 -4.12
C GLU A 331 26.91 30.47 -3.77
N GLN A 332 26.13 29.95 -4.72
CA GLN A 332 25.38 28.70 -4.53
C GLN A 332 26.33 27.50 -4.42
N HIS A 333 27.38 27.48 -5.23
CA HIS A 333 28.42 26.46 -5.13
C HIS A 333 29.09 26.47 -3.74
N ASP A 334 29.46 27.65 -3.24
CA ASP A 334 30.08 27.79 -1.93
C ASP A 334 29.17 27.35 -0.79
N GLN A 335 27.86 27.62 -0.90
CA GLN A 335 26.87 27.11 0.05
C GLN A 335 26.80 25.59 0.04
N VAL A 336 26.80 24.96 -1.15
CA VAL A 336 26.80 23.50 -1.27
C VAL A 336 28.06 22.91 -0.64
N VAL A 337 29.25 23.46 -0.91
CA VAL A 337 30.50 23.01 -0.29
C VAL A 337 30.48 23.17 1.23
N LYS A 338 29.93 24.28 1.73
CA LYS A 338 29.77 24.52 3.17
C LYS A 338 28.84 23.49 3.82
N ILE A 339 27.73 23.16 3.16
CA ILE A 339 26.79 22.13 3.62
C ILE A 339 27.46 20.75 3.60
N GLN A 340 28.18 20.39 2.52
CA GLN A 340 28.92 19.13 2.44
C GLN A 340 29.98 19.02 3.55
N ARG A 341 30.70 20.10 3.84
CA ARG A 341 31.67 20.14 4.96
C ARG A 341 30.99 19.92 6.31
N SER A 342 29.88 20.60 6.56
CA SER A 342 29.08 20.43 7.78
C SER A 342 28.52 19.01 7.91
N LEU A 343 28.02 18.42 6.83
CA LEU A 343 27.53 17.04 6.83
C LEU A 343 28.66 16.03 7.09
N LYS A 344 29.87 16.29 6.57
CA LYS A 344 31.06 15.50 6.86
C LYS A 344 31.46 15.59 8.34
N GLU A 345 31.49 16.81 8.90
CA GLU A 345 31.78 17.05 10.32
C GLU A 345 30.79 16.31 11.24
N ASN A 346 29.51 16.32 10.87
CA ASN A 346 28.45 15.63 11.60
C ASN A 346 28.35 14.12 11.32
N ARG A 347 29.30 13.53 10.55
CA ARG A 347 29.32 12.11 10.15
C ARG A 347 28.05 11.63 9.43
N LEU A 348 27.33 12.55 8.76
CA LEU A 348 26.13 12.27 7.98
C LEU A 348 26.44 12.06 6.49
N LEU A 349 27.68 12.31 6.07
CA LEU A 349 28.14 12.10 4.71
C LEU A 349 28.91 10.77 4.63
N GLN A 350 28.30 9.75 4.05
CA GLN A 350 28.94 8.46 3.82
C GLN A 350 29.85 8.55 2.60
N LEU A 351 31.12 8.17 2.75
CA LEU A 351 31.99 7.92 1.61
C LEU A 351 31.49 6.64 0.92
N TYR A 352 31.04 6.78 -0.32
CA TYR A 352 30.69 5.63 -1.14
C TYR A 352 31.98 5.15 -1.81
N GLY A 353 32.61 4.12 -1.24
CA GLY A 353 33.83 3.52 -1.75
C GLY A 353 34.95 3.42 -0.70
N ASP A 354 34.95 2.30 0.02
CA ASP A 354 36.09 1.36 0.08
C ASP A 354 35.51 -0.07 -0.04
#